data_AF-A0A956V2A6-F1
#
_entry.id   AF-A0A956V2A6-F1
#
_cell.length_a   1.000
_cell.length_b   1.000
_cell.length_c   1.000
_cell.angle_alpha   90.00
_cell.angle_beta   90.00
_cell.angle_gamma   90.00
#
_symmetry.space_group_name_H-M   'P 1'
#
loop_
_entity.id
_entity.type
_entity.pdbx_description
1 polymer ?
#
loop_
_entity_poly.entity_id
_entity_poly.type
_entity_poly.pdbx_seq_one_letter_code
_entity_poly.pdbx_strand_id
1 'polypeptide(L)'
;MREVKVLVLALVLGSLISCGGRVSVPAPIPSNPEEGSPAPLEGLENIERPLVSSYFRIVESKNDTEVVQQMLVQDFLYRPRQSGFSGYEGWDVLTTPWPWGTPSGDKWLYVRLNRDAKMVLAINKWSTPAAWLGGWQKGSSFANNEKGEKVEYQTFSKDVTKGEVVLPPIPDAQYVLLFAESDGSPSAEPALPEGQTERPQANQTCPDWLSNSWVAAGPDDRLYKSWHPQIDPIYWCYYRHEHGSDPSLVGYEPVFDYVAYYNNRQNERHEGFKGFALIDKGIGWYINVHATSGLIGRACVQFHTVVFFARDMATGEKLLELSYKGDFGAIVNGNNDAQVIQPQLENCPDQSAVAESTLARKKLRIFQNGKDPGNYERWDGGTSRYLGMSFPNWSTGMGIDIRDPMTGCNNASCTAASFTETAGEQRSIRFHELGFSYNNLLDKSDGKAGDGYFYTDPYGTVQDDDAKNTLRQYIKPGFEALLDGQFITQDAWRGLYVSGKHQPRLELEDALGEMN
;
A
#
# COMPACT_ATOMS: atom_id res chain seq x y z
N MET A 1 -12.02 44.56 72.44
CA MET A 1 -12.40 45.91 71.96
C MET A 1 -12.06 46.00 70.49
N ARG A 2 -13.06 46.30 69.63
CA ARG A 2 -13.03 46.89 68.26
C ARG A 2 -11.92 46.43 67.28
N GLU A 3 -12.16 46.08 66.03
CA GLU A 3 -13.21 46.52 65.11
C GLU A 3 -13.27 45.63 63.87
N VAL A 4 -14.39 45.75 63.16
CA VAL A 4 -14.87 44.99 62.00
C VAL A 4 -14.23 45.47 60.70
N LYS A 5 -14.02 44.58 59.71
CA LYS A 5 -14.33 44.87 58.30
C LYS A 5 -14.66 43.60 57.51
N VAL A 6 -15.76 43.74 56.76
CA VAL A 6 -16.52 42.76 55.98
C VAL A 6 -16.09 42.83 54.50
N LEU A 7 -16.54 41.85 53.71
CA LEU A 7 -16.62 41.71 52.23
C LEU A 7 -15.48 40.89 51.58
N VAL A 8 -15.68 40.01 50.60
CA VAL A 8 -16.84 39.31 49.99
C VAL A 8 -16.29 38.39 48.87
N LEU A 9 -17.03 37.33 48.48
CA LEU A 9 -16.88 36.52 47.24
C LEU A 9 -15.63 35.59 47.17
N ALA A 10 -15.66 34.39 46.58
CA ALA A 10 -16.64 33.64 45.81
C ALA A 10 -16.30 32.13 45.86
N LEU A 11 -17.26 31.31 45.47
CA LEU A 11 -17.24 29.85 45.39
C LEU A 11 -15.94 29.22 44.86
N VAL A 12 -15.44 28.20 45.56
CA VAL A 12 -14.55 27.17 45.00
C VAL A 12 -15.43 26.04 44.45
N LEU A 13 -15.77 26.13 43.17
CA LEU A 13 -16.29 25.02 42.38
C LEU A 13 -15.67 25.09 40.98
N GLY A 14 -14.89 24.08 40.62
CA GLY A 14 -14.49 23.82 39.24
C GLY A 14 -12.99 23.79 39.00
N SER A 15 -12.45 22.59 38.82
CA SER A 15 -11.57 22.21 37.69
C SER A 15 -11.06 20.76 37.84
N LEU A 16 -11.94 19.78 37.64
CA LEU A 16 -11.54 18.49 37.07
C LEU A 16 -11.45 18.70 35.56
N ILE A 17 -10.28 19.12 35.07
CA ILE A 17 -9.99 19.12 33.64
C ILE A 17 -9.49 17.71 33.32
N SER A 18 -10.39 16.91 32.74
CA SER A 18 -10.04 15.68 32.05
C SER A 18 -9.06 15.98 30.92
N CYS A 19 -7.90 15.33 30.94
CA CYS A 19 -7.04 15.19 29.76
C CYS A 19 -7.73 14.30 28.72
N GLY A 20 -8.74 14.85 28.05
CA GLY A 20 -9.30 14.28 26.82
C GLY A 20 -8.42 14.72 25.67
N GLY A 21 -7.41 13.91 25.35
CA GLY A 21 -6.65 14.05 24.11
C GLY A 21 -7.62 13.93 22.95
N ARG A 22 -7.91 15.05 22.27
CA ARG A 22 -8.60 15.02 20.99
C ARG A 22 -7.66 14.32 20.01
N VAL A 23 -8.00 13.09 19.65
CA VAL A 23 -7.46 12.43 18.46
C VAL A 23 -7.85 13.34 17.29
N SER A 24 -6.86 13.97 16.68
CA SER A 24 -7.04 14.69 15.42
C SER A 24 -7.59 13.69 14.40
N VAL A 25 -8.79 13.98 13.88
CA VAL A 25 -9.32 13.29 12.69
C VAL A 25 -8.24 13.41 11.61
N PRO A 26 -7.85 12.31 10.93
CA PRO A 26 -6.89 12.39 9.84
C PRO A 26 -7.33 13.46 8.84
N ALA A 27 -6.39 14.28 8.37
CA ALA A 27 -6.65 15.17 7.25
C ALA A 27 -7.18 14.33 6.07
N PRO A 28 -8.11 14.86 5.26
CA PRO A 28 -8.55 14.17 4.06
C PRO A 28 -7.34 13.80 3.21
N ILE A 29 -7.37 12.57 2.69
CA ILE A 29 -6.41 12.04 1.72
C ILE A 29 -6.16 13.12 0.66
N PRO A 30 -4.90 13.46 0.33
CA PRO A 30 -4.61 14.47 -0.69
C PRO A 30 -5.42 14.19 -1.95
N SER A 31 -6.21 15.16 -2.38
CA SER A 31 -7.16 15.03 -3.50
C SER A 31 -6.48 14.87 -4.87
N ASN A 32 -5.16 14.78 -4.93
CA ASN A 32 -4.41 14.80 -6.18
C ASN A 32 -3.30 13.73 -6.31
N PRO A 33 -3.66 12.44 -6.44
CA PRO A 33 -2.76 11.38 -6.91
C PRO A 33 -2.26 11.55 -8.37
N GLU A 34 -2.62 12.63 -9.07
CA GLU A 34 -2.09 12.93 -10.42
C GLU A 34 -0.73 13.64 -10.43
N GLU A 35 -0.30 14.25 -9.31
CA GLU A 35 0.98 14.99 -9.26
C GLU A 35 2.18 14.16 -8.80
N GLY A 36 1.93 12.97 -8.25
CA GLY A 36 2.96 11.96 -8.11
C GLY A 36 2.98 11.11 -9.37
N SER A 37 3.91 11.35 -10.30
CA SER A 37 4.15 10.36 -11.35
C SER A 37 4.44 9.03 -10.64
N PRO A 38 3.68 7.96 -10.91
CA PRO A 38 4.12 6.63 -10.50
C PRO A 38 5.50 6.37 -11.10
N ALA A 39 6.25 5.42 -10.54
CA ALA A 39 7.55 5.02 -11.06
C ALA A 39 7.52 4.96 -12.61
N PRO A 40 8.53 5.49 -13.30
CA PRO A 40 8.48 5.65 -14.75
C PRO A 40 8.26 4.30 -15.43
N LEU A 41 7.30 4.29 -16.36
CA LEU A 41 7.03 3.16 -17.24
C LEU A 41 7.84 3.34 -18.52
N GLU A 42 8.89 2.54 -18.69
CA GLU A 42 9.77 2.65 -19.86
C GLU A 42 8.99 2.38 -21.15
N GLY A 43 8.92 3.39 -22.02
CA GLY A 43 8.29 3.28 -23.35
C GLY A 43 6.77 3.38 -23.36
N LEU A 44 6.12 3.65 -22.22
CA LEU A 44 4.66 3.88 -22.12
C LEU A 44 4.30 5.34 -21.87
N GLU A 45 5.27 6.26 -21.85
CA GLU A 45 5.07 7.66 -21.47
C GLU A 45 4.14 8.40 -22.43
N ASN A 46 4.08 7.95 -23.69
CA ASN A 46 3.28 8.55 -24.75
C ASN A 46 1.95 7.83 -25.00
N ILE A 47 1.64 6.78 -24.23
CA ILE A 47 0.38 6.06 -24.39
C ILE A 47 -0.71 6.82 -23.64
N GLU A 48 -1.78 7.13 -24.35
CA GLU A 48 -2.94 7.78 -23.77
C GLU A 48 -3.55 6.89 -22.67
N ARG A 49 -3.75 7.48 -21.48
CA ARG A 49 -4.37 6.79 -20.35
C ARG A 49 -5.84 6.48 -20.67
N PRO A 50 -6.39 5.38 -20.13
CA PRO A 50 -7.82 5.07 -20.17
C PRO A 50 -8.67 6.19 -19.60
N LEU A 51 -9.94 6.21 -19.99
CA LEU A 51 -10.90 7.20 -19.50
C LEU A 51 -11.05 7.16 -17.97
N VAL A 52 -11.25 5.96 -17.43
CA VAL A 52 -11.30 5.70 -15.98
C VAL A 52 -9.89 5.46 -15.45
N SER A 53 -9.55 6.13 -14.35
CA SER A 53 -8.24 6.02 -13.67
C SER A 53 -8.29 5.14 -12.42
N SER A 54 -9.37 5.25 -11.65
CA SER A 54 -9.60 4.45 -10.45
C SER A 54 -11.08 4.50 -10.07
N TYR A 55 -11.51 3.52 -9.29
CA TYR A 55 -12.82 3.51 -8.65
C TYR A 55 -12.72 2.85 -7.29
N PHE A 56 -13.56 3.27 -6.35
CA PHE A 56 -13.67 2.65 -5.03
C PHE A 56 -14.96 3.08 -4.33
N ARG A 57 -15.34 2.37 -3.28
CA ARG A 57 -16.32 2.85 -2.29
C ARG A 57 -15.66 3.01 -0.94
N ILE A 58 -16.20 3.88 -0.10
CA ILE A 58 -15.79 3.97 1.31
C ILE A 58 -16.88 3.31 2.15
N VAL A 59 -16.50 2.32 2.95
CA VAL A 59 -17.37 1.74 3.97
C VAL A 59 -16.92 2.25 5.32
N GLU A 60 -17.85 2.87 6.03
CA GLU A 60 -17.64 3.31 7.39
C GLU A 60 -18.23 2.27 8.35
N SER A 61 -17.40 1.78 9.27
CA SER A 61 -17.85 0.94 10.38
C SER A 61 -17.61 1.70 11.67
N LYS A 62 -18.64 1.75 12.52
CA LYS A 62 -18.57 2.41 13.81
C LYS A 62 -18.62 1.37 14.91
N ASN A 63 -17.61 1.36 15.77
CA ASN A 63 -17.68 0.69 17.07
C ASN A 63 -17.83 1.74 18.19
N ASP A 64 -17.95 1.29 19.44
CA ASP A 64 -18.19 2.19 20.59
C ASP A 64 -17.08 3.24 20.81
N THR A 65 -15.89 3.05 20.20
CA THR A 65 -14.69 3.85 20.46
C THR A 65 -14.08 4.52 19.24
N GLU A 66 -14.43 4.09 18.03
CA GLU A 66 -13.77 4.50 16.80
C GLU A 66 -14.71 4.40 15.60
N VAL A 67 -14.51 5.32 14.65
CA VAL A 67 -15.07 5.26 13.30
C VAL A 67 -13.94 4.80 12.38
N VAL A 68 -14.09 3.62 11.78
CA VAL A 68 -13.11 3.04 10.86
C VAL A 68 -13.66 3.18 9.45
N GLN A 69 -12.92 3.88 8.59
CA GLN A 69 -13.22 3.97 7.16
C GLN A 69 -12.35 2.97 6.40
N GLN A 70 -12.94 2.29 5.43
CA GLN A 70 -12.25 1.31 4.59
C GLN A 70 -12.58 1.61 3.13
N MET A 71 -11.55 1.75 2.30
CA MET A 71 -11.72 1.81 0.86
C MET A 71 -11.90 0.39 0.32
N LEU A 72 -13.05 0.10 -0.30
CA LEU A 72 -13.35 -1.19 -0.92
C LEU A 72 -13.44 -1.04 -2.44
N VAL A 73 -12.87 -2.01 -3.13
CA VAL A 73 -12.78 -2.07 -4.61
C VAL A 73 -13.17 -3.44 -5.17
N GLN A 74 -13.20 -4.45 -4.31
CA GLN A 74 -13.16 -5.87 -4.67
C GLN A 74 -14.44 -6.33 -5.37
N ASP A 75 -15.53 -5.60 -5.18
CA ASP A 75 -16.82 -5.96 -5.74
C ASP A 75 -17.16 -5.25 -7.06
N PHE A 76 -16.22 -4.46 -7.59
CA PHE A 76 -16.41 -3.75 -8.84
C PHE A 76 -15.72 -4.48 -9.98
N LEU A 77 -16.34 -4.48 -11.16
CA LEU A 77 -15.75 -5.05 -12.35
C LEU A 77 -15.76 -4.06 -13.50
N TYR A 78 -14.58 -3.64 -13.92
CA TYR A 78 -14.38 -2.71 -15.02
C TYR A 78 -14.04 -3.43 -16.32
N ARG A 79 -14.84 -3.21 -17.36
CA ARG A 79 -14.67 -3.81 -18.69
C ARG A 79 -14.61 -2.69 -19.72
N PRO A 80 -13.41 -2.23 -20.09
CA PRO A 80 -13.26 -1.17 -21.08
C PRO A 80 -13.78 -1.65 -22.43
N ARG A 81 -14.52 -0.79 -23.11
CA ARG A 81 -15.08 -0.96 -24.46
C ARG A 81 -15.98 -2.18 -24.68
N GLN A 82 -16.60 -2.70 -23.62
CA GLN A 82 -17.37 -3.95 -23.66
C GLN A 82 -18.86 -3.79 -23.36
N SER A 83 -19.40 -2.57 -23.41
CA SER A 83 -20.83 -2.34 -23.24
C SER A 83 -21.62 -3.01 -24.37
N GLY A 84 -22.56 -3.87 -23.97
CA GLY A 84 -23.60 -4.46 -24.82
C GLY A 84 -24.97 -3.80 -24.65
N PHE A 85 -25.03 -2.63 -24.01
CA PHE A 85 -26.26 -1.86 -23.83
C PHE A 85 -26.64 -1.17 -25.14
N SER A 86 -27.88 -1.34 -25.59
CA SER A 86 -28.37 -0.74 -26.83
C SER A 86 -28.25 0.79 -26.80
N GLY A 87 -27.58 1.38 -27.78
CA GLY A 87 -27.31 2.82 -27.87
C GLY A 87 -26.06 3.28 -27.10
N TYR A 88 -25.34 2.35 -26.47
CA TYR A 88 -24.09 2.57 -25.74
C TYR A 88 -23.07 1.48 -26.09
N GLU A 89 -23.14 0.92 -27.30
CA GLU A 89 -22.29 -0.18 -27.73
C GLU A 89 -20.81 0.23 -27.72
N GLY A 90 -19.96 -0.63 -27.15
CA GLY A 90 -18.53 -0.39 -27.08
C GLY A 90 -18.10 0.68 -26.07
N TRP A 91 -19.00 1.18 -25.24
CA TRP A 91 -18.63 2.03 -24.08
C TRP A 91 -17.93 1.21 -22.99
N ASP A 92 -17.20 1.88 -22.11
CA ASP A 92 -16.61 1.25 -20.93
C ASP A 92 -17.70 0.91 -19.92
N VAL A 93 -17.57 -0.20 -19.21
CA VAL A 93 -18.57 -0.68 -18.23
C VAL A 93 -17.93 -0.82 -16.86
N LEU A 94 -18.50 -0.20 -15.84
CA LEU A 94 -18.20 -0.49 -14.44
C LEU A 94 -19.44 -1.10 -13.78
N THR A 95 -19.36 -2.40 -13.51
CA THR A 95 -20.40 -3.10 -12.76
C THR A 95 -20.17 -2.83 -11.28
N THR A 96 -21.20 -2.33 -10.58
CA THR A 96 -21.11 -2.05 -9.15
C THR A 96 -21.64 -3.24 -8.34
N PRO A 97 -21.23 -3.45 -7.09
CA PRO A 97 -21.85 -4.45 -6.23
C PRO A 97 -23.33 -4.17 -5.96
N TRP A 98 -24.06 -5.21 -5.56
CA TRP A 98 -25.27 -5.00 -4.79
C TRP A 98 -24.93 -4.23 -3.49
N PRO A 99 -25.70 -3.19 -3.13
CA PRO A 99 -25.54 -2.54 -1.84
C PRO A 99 -26.00 -3.51 -0.74
N TRP A 100 -25.09 -4.37 -0.26
CA TRP A 100 -25.36 -5.20 0.91
C TRP A 100 -25.46 -4.29 2.15
N GLY A 101 -26.67 -4.10 2.65
CA GLY A 101 -26.97 -3.16 3.73
C GLY A 101 -27.24 -1.74 3.25
N THR A 102 -27.90 -0.92 4.08
CA THR A 102 -28.15 0.48 3.77
C THR A 102 -26.82 1.24 3.84
N PRO A 103 -26.25 1.71 2.71
CA PRO A 103 -24.99 2.42 2.77
C PRO A 103 -25.24 3.71 3.55
N SER A 104 -24.50 3.89 4.65
CA SER A 104 -24.70 5.04 5.52
C SER A 104 -23.98 6.25 4.91
N GLY A 105 -24.57 6.86 3.87
CA GLY A 105 -24.10 8.14 3.34
C GLY A 105 -24.40 8.37 1.87
N ASP A 106 -24.36 9.64 1.48
CA ASP A 106 -24.56 10.11 0.10
C ASP A 106 -23.34 9.87 -0.81
N LYS A 107 -22.26 9.27 -0.27
CA LYS A 107 -20.99 9.06 -0.95
C LYS A 107 -20.65 7.57 -0.97
N TRP A 108 -21.28 6.85 -1.89
CA TRP A 108 -21.09 5.41 -2.00
C TRP A 108 -19.96 5.07 -2.95
N LEU A 109 -20.01 5.56 -4.19
CA LEU A 109 -19.03 5.22 -5.22
C LEU A 109 -18.24 6.45 -5.64
N TYR A 110 -16.92 6.32 -5.62
CA TYR A 110 -15.96 7.28 -6.14
C TYR A 110 -15.41 6.73 -7.45
N VAL A 111 -15.46 7.52 -8.51
CA VAL A 111 -14.84 7.22 -9.80
C VAL A 111 -13.97 8.40 -10.17
N ARG A 112 -12.72 8.16 -10.57
CA ARG A 112 -11.83 9.22 -11.04
C ARG A 112 -11.57 9.05 -12.53
N LEU A 113 -11.74 10.14 -13.28
CA LEU A 113 -11.59 10.18 -14.73
C LEU A 113 -10.34 10.97 -15.12
N ASN A 114 -9.60 10.47 -16.12
CA ASN A 114 -8.41 11.13 -16.66
C ASN A 114 -8.74 12.30 -17.60
N ARG A 115 -9.98 12.39 -18.09
CA ARG A 115 -10.47 13.43 -19.01
C ARG A 115 -11.99 13.60 -18.88
N ASP A 116 -12.50 14.65 -19.52
CA ASP A 116 -13.95 14.89 -19.61
C ASP A 116 -14.63 13.71 -20.33
N ALA A 117 -15.78 13.31 -19.82
CA ALA A 117 -16.46 12.09 -20.23
C ALA A 117 -17.97 12.26 -20.28
N LYS A 118 -18.62 11.37 -21.01
CA LYS A 118 -20.05 11.12 -20.88
C LYS A 118 -20.26 9.90 -19.99
N MET A 119 -21.04 10.06 -18.94
CA MET A 119 -21.36 8.99 -18.01
C MET A 119 -22.86 8.66 -18.06
N VAL A 120 -23.16 7.37 -18.07
CA VAL A 120 -24.52 6.84 -18.03
C VAL A 120 -24.65 5.88 -16.86
N LEU A 121 -25.73 6.04 -16.10
CA LEU A 121 -26.11 5.14 -15.03
C LEU A 121 -27.31 4.31 -15.50
N ALA A 122 -27.13 2.99 -15.59
CA ALA A 122 -28.12 2.04 -16.08
C ALA A 122 -28.65 1.19 -14.91
N ILE A 123 -29.97 1.20 -14.69
CA ILE A 123 -30.63 0.57 -13.55
C ILE A 123 -31.69 -0.41 -14.03
N ASN A 124 -31.62 -1.65 -13.53
CA ASN A 124 -32.61 -2.69 -13.82
C ASN A 124 -33.81 -2.57 -12.88
N LYS A 125 -35.04 -2.52 -13.41
CA LYS A 125 -36.30 -2.62 -12.64
C LYS A 125 -36.37 -1.72 -11.40
N TRP A 126 -36.28 -0.41 -11.60
CA TRP A 126 -36.39 0.55 -10.52
C TRP A 126 -37.67 1.39 -10.60
N SER A 127 -38.43 1.41 -9.50
CA SER A 127 -39.77 2.00 -9.44
C SER A 127 -39.82 3.41 -8.82
N THR A 128 -38.79 3.82 -8.05
CA THR A 128 -38.82 5.05 -7.26
C THR A 128 -37.61 5.94 -7.57
N PRO A 129 -37.76 7.04 -8.33
CA PRO A 129 -36.63 7.89 -8.70
C PRO A 129 -35.92 8.51 -7.48
N ALA A 130 -34.61 8.34 -7.38
CA ALA A 130 -33.73 8.99 -6.43
C ALA A 130 -33.62 10.48 -6.79
N ALA A 131 -33.80 11.32 -5.78
CA ALA A 131 -33.82 12.78 -5.95
C ALA A 131 -32.54 13.34 -6.60
N TRP A 132 -31.38 12.71 -6.33
CA TRP A 132 -30.09 13.16 -6.85
C TRP A 132 -29.93 12.98 -8.37
N LEU A 133 -30.82 12.23 -9.02
CA LEU A 133 -30.87 12.09 -10.48
C LEU A 133 -31.68 13.20 -11.18
N GLY A 134 -32.24 14.17 -10.45
CA GLY A 134 -33.13 15.20 -11.02
C GLY A 134 -32.50 16.08 -12.12
N GLY A 135 -31.18 16.13 -12.24
CA GLY A 135 -30.44 16.85 -13.29
C GLY A 135 -29.87 15.96 -14.41
N TRP A 136 -30.17 14.66 -14.41
CA TRP A 136 -29.67 13.72 -15.41
C TRP A 136 -30.70 13.51 -16.52
N GLN A 137 -30.22 13.34 -17.75
CA GLN A 137 -31.11 13.06 -18.87
C GLN A 137 -31.56 11.59 -18.84
N LYS A 138 -32.86 11.38 -18.64
CA LYS A 138 -33.48 10.05 -18.59
C LYS A 138 -33.65 9.44 -19.98
N GLY A 139 -33.40 8.15 -20.09
CA GLY A 139 -33.63 7.33 -21.28
C GLY A 139 -33.93 5.88 -20.91
N SER A 140 -33.85 4.99 -21.89
CA SER A 140 -33.90 3.55 -21.71
C SER A 140 -32.89 2.85 -22.60
N SER A 141 -32.53 1.62 -22.23
CA SER A 141 -31.62 0.77 -22.99
C SER A 141 -31.95 -0.71 -22.73
N PHE A 142 -31.45 -1.61 -23.58
CA PHE A 142 -31.58 -3.04 -23.40
C PHE A 142 -30.21 -3.68 -23.36
N ALA A 143 -30.02 -4.63 -22.44
CA ALA A 143 -28.82 -5.46 -22.38
C ALA A 143 -29.18 -6.88 -21.92
N ASN A 144 -28.31 -7.84 -22.22
CA ASN A 144 -28.46 -9.19 -21.68
C ASN A 144 -28.03 -9.21 -20.20
N ASN A 145 -28.82 -9.86 -19.34
CA ASN A 145 -28.41 -10.14 -17.97
C ASN A 145 -27.42 -11.33 -17.92
N GLU A 146 -26.98 -11.72 -16.73
CA GLU A 146 -26.06 -12.85 -16.51
C GLU A 146 -26.60 -14.21 -17.04
N LYS A 147 -27.92 -14.32 -17.22
CA LYS A 147 -28.57 -15.51 -17.80
C LYS A 147 -28.72 -15.45 -19.32
N GLY A 148 -28.22 -14.39 -19.96
CA GLY A 148 -28.36 -14.16 -21.40
C GLY A 148 -29.74 -13.64 -21.82
N GLU A 149 -30.61 -13.27 -20.88
CA GLU A 149 -31.95 -12.76 -21.17
C GLU A 149 -31.88 -11.26 -21.45
N LYS A 150 -32.57 -10.80 -22.50
CA LYS A 150 -32.66 -9.37 -22.80
C LYS A 150 -33.55 -8.66 -21.78
N VAL A 151 -33.00 -7.69 -21.06
CA VAL A 151 -33.69 -6.90 -20.03
C VAL A 151 -33.63 -5.43 -20.37
N GLU A 152 -34.70 -4.69 -20.04
CA GLU A 152 -34.76 -3.23 -20.15
C GLU A 152 -34.17 -2.56 -18.91
N TYR A 153 -33.40 -1.50 -19.14
CA TYR A 153 -32.77 -0.66 -18.13
C TYR A 153 -33.25 0.78 -18.29
N GLN A 154 -33.53 1.43 -17.16
CA GLN A 154 -33.66 2.88 -17.13
C GLN A 154 -32.26 3.48 -17.15
N THR A 155 -32.02 4.44 -18.03
CA THR A 155 -30.72 5.09 -18.14
C THR A 155 -30.81 6.55 -17.73
N PHE A 156 -29.75 7.05 -17.10
CA PHE A 156 -29.59 8.43 -16.69
C PHE A 156 -28.22 8.88 -17.19
N SER A 157 -28.18 9.88 -18.06
CA SER A 157 -26.95 10.35 -18.70
C SER A 157 -26.57 11.75 -18.23
N LYS A 158 -25.26 12.00 -18.11
CA LYS A 158 -24.70 13.28 -17.70
C LYS A 158 -23.26 13.43 -18.22
N ASP A 159 -22.93 14.62 -18.68
CA ASP A 159 -21.55 14.98 -18.98
C ASP A 159 -20.81 15.31 -17.67
N VAL A 160 -19.61 14.77 -17.54
CA VAL A 160 -18.77 14.95 -16.35
C VAL A 160 -17.39 15.42 -16.75
N THR A 161 -16.85 16.33 -15.96
CA THR A 161 -15.49 16.83 -16.15
C THR A 161 -14.48 15.83 -15.62
N LYS A 162 -13.24 15.93 -16.13
CA LYS A 162 -12.07 15.27 -15.56
C LYS A 162 -12.03 15.41 -14.03
N GLY A 163 -11.54 14.37 -13.36
CA GLY A 163 -11.35 14.34 -11.91
C GLY A 163 -12.29 13.37 -11.21
N GLU A 164 -12.53 13.62 -9.93
CA GLU A 164 -13.34 12.74 -9.08
C GLU A 164 -14.84 13.01 -9.25
N VAL A 165 -15.60 11.94 -9.44
CA VAL A 165 -17.05 11.90 -9.45
C VAL A 165 -17.51 11.01 -8.31
N VAL A 166 -18.34 11.57 -7.43
CA VAL A 166 -18.91 10.84 -6.29
C VAL A 166 -20.40 10.60 -6.53
N LEU A 167 -20.81 9.33 -6.44
CA LEU A 167 -22.15 8.89 -6.70
C LEU A 167 -22.79 8.30 -5.43
N PRO A 168 -24.00 8.74 -5.07
CA PRO A 168 -24.76 8.14 -3.99
C PRO A 168 -25.22 6.73 -4.35
N PRO A 169 -25.53 5.88 -3.36
CA PRO A 169 -26.15 4.59 -3.62
C PRO A 169 -27.60 4.80 -4.10
N ILE A 170 -28.17 3.76 -4.70
CA ILE A 170 -29.60 3.70 -4.97
C ILE A 170 -30.23 2.66 -4.04
N PRO A 171 -31.17 3.04 -3.17
CA PRO A 171 -31.85 2.09 -2.30
C PRO A 171 -32.48 0.96 -3.12
N ASP A 172 -32.22 -0.28 -2.68
CA ASP A 172 -32.78 -1.51 -3.24
C ASP A 172 -32.48 -1.76 -4.73
N ALA A 173 -31.49 -1.07 -5.30
CA ALA A 173 -31.08 -1.28 -6.69
C ALA A 173 -29.57 -1.19 -6.89
N GLN A 174 -29.06 -2.12 -7.67
CA GLN A 174 -27.73 -2.04 -8.27
C GLN A 174 -27.79 -1.17 -9.52
N TYR A 175 -26.72 -0.44 -9.81
CA TYR A 175 -26.59 0.26 -11.08
C TYR A 175 -25.27 -0.07 -11.80
N VAL A 176 -25.30 -0.06 -13.12
CA VAL A 176 -24.10 -0.19 -13.96
C VAL A 176 -23.73 1.20 -14.46
N LEU A 177 -22.45 1.55 -14.38
CA LEU A 177 -21.95 2.76 -15.01
C LEU A 177 -21.41 2.44 -16.39
N LEU A 178 -21.76 3.26 -17.36
CA LEU A 178 -21.19 3.25 -18.70
C LEU A 178 -20.44 4.57 -18.91
N PHE A 179 -19.27 4.50 -19.52
CA PHE A 179 -18.45 5.68 -19.83
C PHE A 179 -18.07 5.73 -21.30
N ALA A 180 -18.06 6.94 -21.83
CA ALA A 180 -17.56 7.27 -23.16
C ALA A 180 -16.80 8.59 -23.12
N GLU A 181 -16.08 8.86 -24.19
CA GLU A 181 -15.50 10.18 -24.43
C GLU A 181 -16.59 11.27 -24.41
N SER A 182 -16.19 12.51 -24.18
CA SER A 182 -17.13 13.65 -24.08
C SER A 182 -18.07 13.84 -25.28
N ASP A 183 -17.67 13.36 -26.46
CA ASP A 183 -18.49 13.37 -27.68
C ASP A 183 -19.47 12.17 -27.78
N GLY A 184 -19.44 11.25 -26.83
CA GLY A 184 -20.24 10.03 -26.78
C GLY A 184 -19.65 8.85 -27.58
N SER A 185 -18.44 8.97 -28.11
CA SER A 185 -17.73 7.85 -28.73
C SER A 185 -17.13 6.90 -27.67
N PRO A 186 -17.01 5.59 -27.98
CA PRO A 186 -16.22 4.66 -27.18
C PRO A 186 -14.84 5.20 -26.82
N SER A 187 -14.35 4.86 -25.63
CA SER A 187 -12.96 5.18 -25.26
C SER A 187 -11.99 4.55 -26.26
N ALA A 188 -10.87 5.22 -26.54
CA ALA A 188 -9.86 4.69 -27.44
C ALA A 188 -9.19 3.44 -26.85
N GLU A 189 -8.82 2.49 -27.72
CA GLU A 189 -7.97 1.39 -27.31
C GLU A 189 -6.52 1.86 -27.10
N PRO A 190 -5.92 1.59 -25.93
CA PRO A 190 -4.51 1.91 -25.71
C PRO A 190 -3.64 1.26 -26.79
N ALA A 191 -2.73 2.07 -27.34
CA ALA A 191 -1.71 1.59 -28.27
C ALA A 191 -0.79 0.57 -27.60
N LEU A 192 -0.13 -0.26 -28.39
CA LEU A 192 0.98 -1.08 -27.92
C LEU A 192 2.30 -0.34 -28.22
N PRO A 193 3.33 -0.50 -27.37
CA PRO A 193 4.68 -0.04 -27.68
C PRO A 193 5.20 -0.66 -28.97
N GLU A 194 6.16 0.02 -29.59
CA GLU A 194 6.85 -0.52 -30.77
C GLU A 194 7.47 -1.88 -30.45
N GLY A 195 7.28 -2.85 -31.36
CA GLY A 195 7.81 -4.21 -31.23
C GLY A 195 6.96 -5.18 -30.39
N GLN A 196 5.96 -4.70 -29.64
CA GLN A 196 5.09 -5.57 -28.87
C GLN A 196 3.89 -6.07 -29.70
N THR A 197 3.62 -7.36 -29.63
CA THR A 197 2.50 -8.01 -30.36
C THR A 197 1.47 -8.65 -29.43
N GLU A 198 1.87 -8.99 -28.20
CA GLU A 198 0.97 -9.50 -27.18
C GLU A 198 0.21 -8.35 -26.51
N ARG A 199 -1.12 -8.33 -26.70
CA ARG A 199 -2.00 -7.29 -26.14
C ARG A 199 -2.47 -7.67 -24.74
N PRO A 200 -2.15 -6.89 -23.70
CA PRO A 200 -2.70 -7.10 -22.37
C PRO A 200 -4.23 -6.93 -22.40
N GLN A 201 -4.94 -7.81 -21.69
CA GLN A 201 -6.40 -7.81 -21.62
C GLN A 201 -6.84 -7.35 -20.23
N ALA A 202 -7.84 -6.48 -20.19
CA ALA A 202 -8.44 -6.09 -18.92
C ALA A 202 -9.04 -7.31 -18.20
N ASN A 203 -8.91 -7.37 -16.88
CA ASN A 203 -9.36 -8.52 -16.05
C ASN A 203 -8.59 -9.82 -16.27
N GLN A 204 -7.39 -9.75 -16.88
CA GLN A 204 -6.49 -10.88 -17.04
C GLN A 204 -5.10 -10.56 -16.49
N THR A 205 -4.27 -11.59 -16.33
CA THR A 205 -2.87 -11.42 -15.94
C THR A 205 -2.12 -10.57 -16.96
N CYS A 206 -1.35 -9.58 -16.50
CA CYS A 206 -0.49 -8.79 -17.36
C CYS A 206 0.63 -9.65 -17.98
N PRO A 207 1.02 -9.38 -19.24
CA PRO A 207 2.15 -10.06 -19.85
C PRO A 207 3.48 -9.62 -19.22
N ASP A 208 4.48 -10.50 -19.30
CA ASP A 208 5.78 -10.28 -18.67
C ASP A 208 6.48 -9.00 -19.15
N TRP A 209 6.34 -8.64 -20.44
CA TRP A 209 6.97 -7.44 -20.99
C TRP A 209 6.48 -6.17 -20.27
N LEU A 210 5.21 -6.14 -19.89
CA LEU A 210 4.59 -5.02 -19.21
C LEU A 210 5.03 -4.99 -17.74
N SER A 211 5.04 -6.15 -17.06
CA SER A 211 5.57 -6.25 -15.69
C SER A 211 7.03 -5.82 -15.60
N ASN A 212 7.86 -6.19 -16.57
CA ASN A 212 9.27 -5.83 -16.61
C ASN A 212 9.54 -4.38 -17.04
N SER A 213 8.54 -3.61 -17.48
CA SER A 213 8.68 -2.19 -17.85
C SER A 213 8.67 -1.23 -16.65
N TRP A 214 8.30 -1.72 -15.46
CA TRP A 214 8.36 -0.97 -14.21
C TRP A 214 9.77 -0.97 -13.65
N VAL A 215 10.52 0.08 -13.98
CA VAL A 215 11.92 0.22 -13.60
C VAL A 215 12.23 1.59 -13.05
N ALA A 216 13.27 1.68 -12.21
CA ALA A 216 13.80 2.92 -11.68
C ALA A 216 15.33 2.90 -11.78
N ALA A 217 15.92 4.07 -11.99
CA ALA A 217 17.37 4.22 -12.01
C ALA A 217 17.93 4.21 -10.57
N GLY A 218 18.87 3.32 -10.32
CA GLY A 218 19.57 3.24 -9.04
C GLY A 218 20.64 4.33 -8.87
N PRO A 219 21.24 4.39 -7.67
CA PRO A 219 22.38 5.27 -7.38
C PRO A 219 23.58 5.16 -8.34
N ASP A 220 23.68 4.05 -9.06
CA ASP A 220 24.73 3.69 -10.00
C ASP A 220 24.29 3.79 -11.48
N ASP A 221 23.20 4.53 -11.74
CA ASP A 221 22.59 4.77 -13.05
C ASP A 221 22.07 3.50 -13.77
N ARG A 222 22.03 2.35 -13.10
CA ARG A 222 21.43 1.13 -13.65
C ARG A 222 19.93 1.14 -13.44
N LEU A 223 19.21 0.51 -14.37
CA LEU A 223 17.80 0.23 -14.21
C LEU A 223 17.60 -1.03 -13.36
N TYR A 224 16.72 -0.91 -12.39
CA TYR A 224 16.26 -2.01 -11.55
C TYR A 224 14.74 -2.08 -11.59
N LYS A 225 14.18 -3.24 -11.24
CA LYS A 225 12.74 -3.36 -11.03
C LYS A 225 12.27 -2.34 -9.99
N SER A 226 11.07 -1.82 -10.16
CA SER A 226 10.50 -0.80 -9.26
C SER A 226 9.07 -1.18 -8.84
N TRP A 227 8.45 -0.31 -8.05
CA TRP A 227 7.06 -0.46 -7.65
C TRP A 227 6.13 -0.33 -8.85
N HIS A 228 5.10 -1.17 -8.87
CA HIS A 228 3.95 -1.03 -9.75
C HIS A 228 2.64 -1.11 -8.94
N PRO A 229 1.56 -0.48 -9.44
CA PRO A 229 0.23 -0.70 -8.86
C PRO A 229 -0.21 -2.16 -9.06
N GLN A 230 -1.21 -2.61 -8.31
CA GLN A 230 -1.74 -3.98 -8.47
C GLN A 230 -2.41 -4.19 -9.83
N ILE A 231 -3.08 -3.14 -10.32
CA ILE A 231 -3.77 -3.08 -11.62
C ILE A 231 -3.00 -2.14 -12.52
N ASP A 232 -2.72 -2.58 -13.74
CA ASP A 232 -2.04 -1.73 -14.71
C ASP A 232 -2.92 -0.51 -15.08
N PRO A 233 -2.40 0.72 -14.92
CA PRO A 233 -3.17 1.94 -15.13
C PRO A 233 -3.44 2.27 -16.60
N ILE A 234 -2.90 1.50 -17.55
CA ILE A 234 -3.11 1.69 -19.00
C ILE A 234 -4.00 0.60 -19.56
N TYR A 235 -3.71 -0.66 -19.27
CA TYR A 235 -4.39 -1.80 -19.87
C TYR A 235 -5.40 -2.49 -18.95
N TRP A 236 -5.44 -2.13 -17.66
CA TRP A 236 -6.35 -2.73 -16.67
C TRP A 236 -6.18 -4.26 -16.53
N CYS A 237 -5.00 -4.78 -16.87
CA CYS A 237 -4.58 -6.13 -16.54
C CYS A 237 -3.98 -6.16 -15.12
N TYR A 238 -3.71 -7.36 -14.61
CA TYR A 238 -3.37 -7.59 -13.21
C TYR A 238 -1.98 -8.20 -13.08
N TYR A 239 -1.14 -7.62 -12.22
CA TYR A 239 0.21 -8.15 -11.97
C TYR A 239 0.23 -9.36 -11.05
N ARG A 240 -0.91 -9.72 -10.44
CA ARG A 240 -1.10 -10.87 -9.54
C ARG A 240 -0.20 -10.85 -8.30
N HIS A 241 0.31 -9.68 -7.93
CA HIS A 241 0.96 -9.40 -6.67
C HIS A 241 0.95 -7.90 -6.41
N GLU A 242 1.27 -7.52 -5.17
CA GLU A 242 1.22 -6.13 -4.71
C GLU A 242 2.51 -5.72 -3.99
N HIS A 243 2.77 -4.41 -3.93
CA HIS A 243 3.98 -3.84 -3.34
C HIS A 243 3.70 -2.86 -2.19
N GLY A 244 2.49 -2.80 -1.66
CA GLY A 244 2.08 -1.80 -0.66
C GLY A 244 1.86 -0.41 -1.25
N SER A 245 2.14 0.62 -0.46
CA SER A 245 1.81 2.01 -0.81
C SER A 245 2.48 2.50 -2.09
N ASP A 246 1.79 3.39 -2.81
CA ASP A 246 2.34 4.12 -3.95
C ASP A 246 3.44 5.08 -3.45
N PRO A 247 4.70 4.89 -3.87
CA PRO A 247 5.82 5.70 -3.41
C PRO A 247 5.75 7.16 -3.89
N SER A 248 4.95 7.44 -4.92
CA SER A 248 4.74 8.80 -5.42
C SER A 248 4.01 9.70 -4.41
N LEU A 249 3.29 9.11 -3.45
CA LEU A 249 2.63 9.83 -2.34
C LEU A 249 3.62 10.58 -1.43
N VAL A 250 4.88 10.18 -1.45
CA VAL A 250 5.99 10.86 -0.77
C VAL A 250 7.11 11.25 -1.76
N GLY A 251 6.81 11.14 -3.05
CA GLY A 251 7.69 11.45 -4.17
C GLY A 251 9.02 10.71 -4.13
N TYR A 252 8.95 9.39 -4.01
CA TYR A 252 10.08 8.48 -4.09
C TYR A 252 9.94 7.53 -5.30
N GLU A 253 11.07 7.06 -5.82
CA GLU A 253 11.13 6.03 -6.87
C GLU A 253 11.95 4.86 -6.31
N PRO A 254 11.30 3.78 -5.82
CA PRO A 254 12.00 2.70 -5.17
C PRO A 254 12.76 1.85 -6.18
N VAL A 255 13.99 1.50 -5.82
CA VAL A 255 14.90 0.72 -6.66
C VAL A 255 15.01 -0.67 -6.05
N PHE A 256 14.12 -1.59 -6.46
CA PHE A 256 14.13 -2.95 -5.94
C PHE A 256 15.37 -3.69 -6.42
N ASP A 257 15.79 -4.74 -5.71
CA ASP A 257 17.01 -5.52 -6.00
C ASP A 257 18.35 -4.75 -5.96
N TYR A 258 18.39 -3.42 -5.74
CA TYR A 258 19.65 -2.66 -5.63
C TYR A 258 20.55 -3.25 -4.53
N VAL A 259 20.04 -3.42 -3.32
CA VAL A 259 20.78 -4.04 -2.21
C VAL A 259 21.18 -5.48 -2.53
N ALA A 260 20.26 -6.25 -3.13
CA ALA A 260 20.49 -7.64 -3.49
C ALA A 260 21.58 -7.81 -4.56
N TYR A 261 21.66 -6.87 -5.51
CA TYR A 261 22.68 -6.80 -6.54
C TYR A 261 24.09 -6.76 -5.93
N TYR A 262 24.29 -5.88 -4.94
CA TYR A 262 25.57 -5.72 -4.25
C TYR A 262 25.78 -6.78 -3.15
N ASN A 263 24.74 -7.47 -2.69
CA ASN A 263 24.87 -8.63 -1.79
C ASN A 263 25.01 -9.97 -2.54
N ASN A 264 25.98 -10.05 -3.47
CA ASN A 264 26.27 -11.26 -4.25
C ASN A 264 25.08 -11.81 -5.06
N ARG A 265 24.23 -10.92 -5.60
CA ARG A 265 23.02 -11.30 -6.37
C ARG A 265 22.09 -12.22 -5.58
N GLN A 266 21.95 -11.97 -4.28
CA GLN A 266 20.98 -12.70 -3.47
C GLN A 266 19.61 -12.64 -4.16
N ASN A 267 18.97 -13.79 -4.35
CA ASN A 267 17.67 -13.84 -5.02
C ASN A 267 16.58 -13.38 -4.05
N GLU A 268 16.29 -12.08 -4.05
CA GLU A 268 15.08 -11.53 -3.48
C GLU A 268 14.02 -11.49 -4.55
N ARG A 269 12.94 -12.23 -4.32
CA ARG A 269 11.83 -12.24 -5.26
C ARG A 269 11.14 -10.88 -5.28
N HIS A 270 10.88 -10.37 -6.47
CA HIS A 270 10.27 -9.06 -6.69
C HIS A 270 8.97 -8.90 -5.89
N GLU A 271 8.09 -9.90 -5.90
CA GLU A 271 6.81 -9.87 -5.19
C GLU A 271 6.93 -9.74 -3.66
N GLY A 272 8.13 -9.89 -3.09
CA GLY A 272 8.41 -9.74 -1.68
C GLY A 272 8.54 -8.29 -1.19
N PHE A 273 8.80 -7.31 -2.07
CA PHE A 273 9.02 -5.92 -1.63
C PHE A 273 7.71 -5.23 -1.23
N LYS A 274 7.59 -4.84 0.04
CA LYS A 274 6.40 -4.15 0.61
C LYS A 274 6.76 -2.74 1.07
N GLY A 275 6.11 -1.76 0.48
CA GLY A 275 6.24 -0.33 0.73
C GLY A 275 5.21 0.22 1.71
N PHE A 276 5.67 1.13 2.56
CA PHE A 276 4.87 1.84 3.57
C PHE A 276 5.13 3.33 3.39
N ALA A 277 4.19 4.04 2.76
CA ALA A 277 4.26 5.50 2.61
C ALA A 277 3.50 6.16 3.76
N LEU A 278 4.11 7.08 4.50
CA LEU A 278 3.45 7.84 5.57
C LEU A 278 3.93 9.28 5.60
N ILE A 279 3.13 10.17 6.18
CA ILE A 279 3.51 11.57 6.37
C ILE A 279 3.45 11.87 7.87
N ASP A 280 4.58 12.26 8.45
CA ASP A 280 4.68 12.68 9.85
C ASP A 280 5.39 14.03 9.96
N LYS A 281 4.75 15.00 10.63
CA LYS A 281 5.30 16.34 10.88
C LYS A 281 5.84 17.06 9.62
N GLY A 282 5.22 16.85 8.46
CA GLY A 282 5.63 17.45 7.18
C GLY A 282 6.75 16.71 6.45
N ILE A 283 7.22 15.58 6.98
CA ILE A 283 8.17 14.69 6.33
C ILE A 283 7.40 13.51 5.72
N GLY A 284 7.58 13.28 4.42
CA GLY A 284 7.12 12.10 3.73
C GLY A 284 8.14 10.99 3.88
N TRP A 285 7.69 9.84 4.36
CA TRP A 285 8.51 8.65 4.57
C TRP A 285 8.08 7.54 3.63
N TYR A 286 9.05 6.87 3.03
CA TYR A 286 8.83 5.58 2.37
C TYR A 286 9.72 4.54 3.03
N ILE A 287 9.11 3.53 3.64
CA ILE A 287 9.82 2.39 4.19
C ILE A 287 9.53 1.21 3.29
N ASN A 288 10.56 0.54 2.80
CA ASN A 288 10.41 -0.67 2.00
C ASN A 288 11.07 -1.84 2.72
N VAL A 289 10.36 -2.97 2.80
CA VAL A 289 10.89 -4.20 3.41
C VAL A 289 10.67 -5.35 2.43
N HIS A 290 11.71 -6.13 2.16
CA HIS A 290 11.55 -7.43 1.51
C HIS A 290 10.95 -8.42 2.51
N ALA A 291 9.68 -8.75 2.35
CA ALA A 291 8.91 -9.62 3.22
C ALA A 291 7.98 -10.51 2.38
N THR A 292 8.57 -11.46 1.65
CA THR A 292 7.77 -12.44 0.88
C THR A 292 6.98 -13.35 1.80
N SER A 293 5.65 -13.41 1.66
CA SER A 293 4.76 -14.28 2.45
C SER A 293 4.38 -15.59 1.73
N GLY A 294 4.59 -15.66 0.41
CA GLY A 294 4.26 -16.81 -0.43
C GLY A 294 5.27 -17.96 -0.37
N LEU A 295 6.46 -17.74 0.18
CA LEU A 295 7.54 -18.73 0.21
C LEU A 295 8.05 -18.99 1.61
N ILE A 296 8.19 -20.28 1.95
CA ILE A 296 8.70 -20.69 3.27
C ILE A 296 10.21 -20.43 3.44
N GLY A 297 10.93 -20.16 2.35
CA GLY A 297 12.37 -19.83 2.42
C GLY A 297 12.67 -18.66 3.36
N ARG A 298 11.71 -17.73 3.56
CA ARG A 298 11.83 -16.63 4.53
C ARG A 298 12.07 -17.10 5.96
N ALA A 299 11.71 -18.34 6.29
CA ALA A 299 12.05 -18.97 7.55
C ALA A 299 13.57 -18.85 7.77
N CYS A 300 14.36 -19.30 6.81
CA CYS A 300 15.80 -19.47 6.99
C CYS A 300 16.63 -18.21 6.75
N VAL A 301 16.02 -17.14 6.24
CA VAL A 301 16.73 -15.89 5.90
C VAL A 301 16.64 -14.90 7.06
N GLN A 302 17.75 -14.65 7.76
CA GLN A 302 17.82 -13.65 8.85
C GLN A 302 17.72 -12.22 8.32
N PHE A 303 18.45 -11.91 7.24
CA PHE A 303 18.59 -10.54 6.74
C PHE A 303 17.77 -10.31 5.46
N HIS A 304 17.01 -9.22 5.44
CA HIS A 304 16.14 -8.83 4.32
C HIS A 304 16.44 -7.40 3.91
N THR A 305 16.25 -7.07 2.63
CA THR A 305 16.40 -5.67 2.19
C THR A 305 15.42 -4.76 2.94
N VAL A 306 15.94 -3.67 3.47
CA VAL A 306 15.21 -2.58 4.09
C VAL A 306 15.67 -1.27 3.45
N VAL A 307 14.70 -0.43 3.10
CA VAL A 307 14.93 0.95 2.66
C VAL A 307 14.18 1.90 3.57
N PHE A 308 14.86 2.96 4.02
CA PHE A 308 14.24 4.13 4.61
C PHE A 308 14.52 5.34 3.72
N PHE A 309 13.47 5.97 3.22
CA PHE A 309 13.54 7.23 2.51
C PHE A 309 12.74 8.29 3.27
N ALA A 310 13.25 9.52 3.28
CA ALA A 310 12.55 10.68 3.80
C ALA A 310 12.71 11.90 2.89
N ARG A 311 11.61 12.65 2.74
CA ARG A 311 11.52 13.88 1.95
C ARG A 311 10.79 14.97 2.72
N ASP A 312 11.27 16.20 2.63
CA ASP A 312 10.50 17.36 3.08
C ASP A 312 9.34 17.58 2.12
N MET A 313 8.09 17.52 2.59
CA MET A 313 6.91 17.63 1.73
C MET A 313 6.64 19.05 1.26
N ALA A 314 7.22 20.07 1.90
CA ALA A 314 7.05 21.47 1.52
C ALA A 314 8.08 21.90 0.47
N THR A 315 9.34 21.49 0.62
CA THR A 315 10.43 21.87 -0.29
C THR A 315 10.70 20.84 -1.37
N GLY A 316 10.25 19.59 -1.17
CA GLY A 316 10.56 18.46 -2.03
C GLY A 316 12.00 17.98 -1.89
N GLU A 317 12.75 18.42 -0.88
CA GLU A 317 14.15 18.06 -0.67
C GLU A 317 14.29 16.65 -0.07
N LYS A 318 15.24 15.86 -0.58
CA LYS A 318 15.60 14.57 0.02
C LYS A 318 16.31 14.79 1.36
N LEU A 319 15.87 14.11 2.40
CA LEU A 319 16.41 14.22 3.76
C LEU A 319 17.19 12.97 4.17
N LEU A 320 16.77 11.80 3.68
CA LEU A 320 17.31 10.49 4.05
C LEU A 320 17.10 9.50 2.90
N GLU A 321 18.08 8.65 2.65
CA GLU A 321 17.93 7.44 1.85
C GLU A 321 18.93 6.39 2.34
N LEU A 322 18.44 5.38 3.05
CA LEU A 322 19.22 4.29 3.60
C LEU A 322 18.74 2.98 3.01
N SER A 323 19.60 2.20 2.38
CA SER A 323 19.28 0.91 1.75
C SER A 323 20.29 -0.16 2.17
N TYR A 324 19.83 -1.24 2.82
CA TYR A 324 20.71 -2.28 3.37
C TYR A 324 19.96 -3.58 3.68
N LYS A 325 20.68 -4.61 4.13
CA LYS A 325 20.17 -5.88 4.66
C LYS A 325 19.92 -5.75 6.16
N GLY A 326 18.68 -5.47 6.51
CA GLY A 326 18.24 -5.35 7.90
C GLY A 326 18.13 -6.71 8.58
N ASP A 327 18.58 -6.78 9.84
CA ASP A 327 18.50 -7.99 10.67
C ASP A 327 17.08 -8.17 11.24
N PHE A 328 16.38 -9.22 10.81
CA PHE A 328 15.10 -9.65 11.40
C PHE A 328 15.27 -10.86 12.35
N GLY A 329 16.51 -11.27 12.59
CA GLY A 329 16.91 -12.22 13.61
C GLY A 329 16.30 -13.61 13.48
N ALA A 330 16.17 -14.28 14.62
CA ALA A 330 15.80 -15.68 14.70
C ALA A 330 14.30 -15.89 14.48
N ILE A 331 13.95 -17.10 14.07
CA ILE A 331 12.55 -17.53 14.02
C ILE A 331 12.10 -17.98 15.41
N VAL A 332 10.93 -17.49 15.81
CA VAL A 332 10.24 -17.94 17.01
C VAL A 332 8.81 -18.34 16.70
N ASN A 333 8.22 -19.12 17.60
CA ASN A 333 6.83 -19.55 17.46
C ASN A 333 5.88 -18.36 17.65
N GLY A 334 4.99 -18.13 16.68
CA GLY A 334 3.99 -17.07 16.77
C GLY A 334 3.09 -17.13 18.01
N ASN A 335 2.91 -18.31 18.60
CA ASN A 335 2.15 -18.49 19.84
C ASN A 335 3.01 -18.44 21.12
N ASN A 336 4.34 -18.52 20.98
CA ASN A 336 5.26 -18.52 22.11
C ASN A 336 6.63 -17.98 21.66
N ASP A 337 6.82 -16.67 21.80
CA ASP A 337 8.04 -15.98 21.39
C ASP A 337 9.32 -16.48 22.08
N ALA A 338 9.21 -17.18 23.21
CA ALA A 338 10.35 -17.77 23.91
C ALA A 338 10.82 -19.08 23.25
N GLN A 339 10.00 -19.67 22.38
CA GLN A 339 10.34 -20.88 21.65
C GLN A 339 10.98 -20.54 20.31
N VAL A 340 12.31 -20.60 20.27
CA VAL A 340 13.08 -20.59 19.03
C VAL A 340 12.77 -21.86 18.23
N ILE A 341 12.60 -21.72 16.92
CA ILE A 341 12.33 -22.83 16.02
C ILE A 341 13.55 -23.05 15.15
N GLN A 342 13.94 -24.31 14.96
CA GLN A 342 14.94 -24.68 13.97
C GLN A 342 14.23 -25.29 12.74
N PRO A 343 14.09 -24.56 11.62
CA PRO A 343 13.56 -25.15 10.40
C PRO A 343 14.44 -26.28 9.90
N GLN A 344 13.80 -27.36 9.48
CA GLN A 344 14.42 -28.49 8.80
C GLN A 344 14.36 -28.31 7.27
N LEU A 345 14.61 -27.10 6.78
CA LEU A 345 14.79 -26.80 5.36
C LEU A 345 16.29 -26.76 5.05
N GLU A 346 16.64 -26.79 3.77
CA GLU A 346 18.03 -26.78 3.34
C GLU A 346 18.71 -25.44 3.70
N ASN A 347 19.97 -25.51 4.18
CA ASN A 347 20.83 -24.35 4.42
C ASN A 347 20.32 -23.32 5.45
N CYS A 348 19.46 -23.74 6.39
CA CYS A 348 18.99 -22.85 7.45
C CYS A 348 20.07 -22.66 8.53
N PRO A 349 20.35 -21.40 8.94
CA PRO A 349 21.30 -21.16 10.02
C PRO A 349 20.75 -21.67 11.35
N ASP A 350 21.66 -21.91 12.31
CA ASP A 350 21.30 -22.23 13.69
C ASP A 350 20.54 -21.06 14.31
N GLN A 351 19.23 -21.23 14.48
CA GLN A 351 18.35 -20.19 14.98
C GLN A 351 18.60 -19.88 16.45
N SER A 352 19.17 -20.82 17.23
CA SER A 352 19.53 -20.57 18.63
C SER A 352 20.72 -19.62 18.70
N ALA A 353 21.75 -19.86 17.89
CA ALA A 353 22.90 -18.97 17.78
C ALA A 353 22.49 -17.58 17.28
N VAL A 354 21.57 -17.50 16.32
CA VAL A 354 21.01 -16.21 15.88
C VAL A 354 20.29 -15.49 17.03
N ALA A 355 19.42 -16.20 17.78
CA ALA A 355 18.67 -15.61 18.89
C ALA A 355 19.56 -15.10 20.03
N GLU A 356 20.75 -15.68 20.22
CA GLU A 356 21.75 -15.19 21.19
C GLU A 356 22.46 -13.91 20.73
N SER A 357 22.52 -13.66 19.41
CA SER A 357 23.27 -12.55 18.82
C SER A 357 22.49 -11.24 18.66
N THR A 358 21.15 -11.31 18.65
CA THR A 358 20.28 -10.16 18.33
C THR A 358 18.95 -10.22 19.06
N LEU A 359 18.33 -9.05 19.31
CA LEU A 359 16.96 -8.95 19.81
C LEU A 359 15.91 -9.07 18.70
N ALA A 360 16.34 -8.99 17.44
CA ALA A 360 15.48 -9.14 16.28
C ALA A 360 14.88 -10.55 16.21
N ARG A 361 13.64 -10.64 15.73
CA ARG A 361 12.92 -11.92 15.63
C ARG A 361 11.80 -11.88 14.61
N LYS A 362 11.60 -13.01 13.94
CA LYS A 362 10.43 -13.29 13.09
C LYS A 362 9.56 -14.32 13.77
N LYS A 363 8.35 -13.90 14.11
CA LYS A 363 7.29 -14.79 14.56
C LYS A 363 6.64 -15.39 13.32
N LEU A 364 6.81 -16.69 13.12
CA LEU A 364 6.19 -17.40 12.01
C LEU A 364 4.92 -18.13 12.42
N ARG A 365 4.00 -18.24 11.47
CA ARG A 365 2.79 -19.07 11.61
C ARG A 365 3.20 -20.54 11.61
N ILE A 366 2.73 -21.31 12.60
CA ILE A 366 3.00 -22.75 12.68
C ILE A 366 1.72 -23.54 12.81
N PHE A 367 1.44 -24.36 11.81
CA PHE A 367 0.33 -25.29 11.83
C PHE A 367 0.53 -26.36 12.90
N GLN A 368 -0.50 -26.63 13.70
CA GLN A 368 -0.50 -27.68 14.71
C GLN A 368 -1.51 -28.75 14.31
N ASN A 369 -1.05 -29.98 14.02
CA ASN A 369 -1.90 -31.08 13.57
C ASN A 369 -2.76 -30.72 12.34
N GLY A 370 -2.19 -29.97 11.40
CA GLY A 370 -2.90 -29.46 10.21
C GLY A 370 -3.92 -28.36 10.50
N LYS A 371 -4.04 -27.90 11.76
CA LYS A 371 -4.86 -26.75 12.12
C LYS A 371 -4.04 -25.49 12.13
N ASP A 372 -4.60 -24.48 11.51
CA ASP A 372 -4.10 -23.12 11.52
C ASP A 372 -4.23 -22.52 12.94
N PRO A 373 -3.12 -22.06 13.56
CA PRO A 373 -3.15 -21.46 14.89
C PRO A 373 -3.72 -20.04 14.93
N GLY A 374 -3.95 -19.41 13.77
CA GLY A 374 -4.40 -18.02 13.66
C GLY A 374 -3.50 -17.16 12.77
N ASN A 375 -3.85 -15.88 12.72
CA ASN A 375 -3.72 -15.04 11.53
C ASN A 375 -2.54 -14.07 11.55
N TYR A 376 -1.37 -14.45 12.08
CA TYR A 376 -0.36 -13.43 12.42
C TYR A 376 1.11 -13.84 12.30
N GLU A 377 1.86 -13.09 11.50
CA GLU A 377 3.33 -13.05 11.50
C GLU A 377 3.82 -11.65 11.87
N ARG A 378 4.76 -11.55 12.80
CA ARG A 378 5.38 -10.28 13.17
C ARG A 378 6.88 -10.37 13.13
N TRP A 379 7.48 -9.42 12.45
CA TRP A 379 8.92 -9.35 12.25
C TRP A 379 9.41 -8.08 12.93
N ASP A 380 10.09 -8.24 14.04
CA ASP A 380 10.71 -7.17 14.82
C ASP A 380 12.19 -7.10 14.43
N GLY A 381 12.65 -5.97 13.90
CA GLY A 381 14.01 -5.86 13.38
C GLY A 381 14.14 -4.86 12.26
N GLY A 382 15.18 -5.05 11.45
CA GLY A 382 15.41 -4.33 10.22
C GLY A 382 16.02 -2.93 10.40
N THR A 383 16.39 -2.52 11.61
CA THR A 383 17.03 -1.21 11.90
C THR A 383 18.52 -1.39 12.20
N SER A 384 19.33 -0.33 12.02
CA SER A 384 20.77 -0.38 12.31
C SER A 384 21.27 0.91 12.93
N ARG A 385 21.83 0.81 14.14
CA ARG A 385 22.48 1.96 14.82
C ARG A 385 23.72 2.47 14.08
N TYR A 386 24.36 1.61 13.28
CA TYR A 386 25.52 1.98 12.48
C TYR A 386 25.18 2.96 11.35
N LEU A 387 23.90 3.07 10.98
CA LEU A 387 23.41 3.94 9.91
C LEU A 387 22.77 5.23 10.44
N GLY A 388 23.21 5.71 11.62
CA GLY A 388 22.68 6.95 12.21
C GLY A 388 21.27 6.81 12.81
N MET A 389 20.80 5.57 13.02
CA MET A 389 19.53 5.32 13.70
C MET A 389 19.71 5.20 15.22
N SER A 390 18.69 5.61 15.97
CA SER A 390 18.61 5.43 17.42
C SER A 390 17.26 4.87 17.82
N PHE A 391 17.24 4.05 18.85
CA PHE A 391 16.04 3.48 19.44
C PHE A 391 16.36 2.97 20.85
N PRO A 392 15.38 2.66 21.70
CA PRO A 392 15.63 2.14 23.04
C PRO A 392 16.32 0.76 23.02
N ASN A 393 17.18 0.47 24.00
CA ASN A 393 17.93 -0.80 24.05
C ASN A 393 17.07 -2.05 24.21
N TRP A 394 15.83 -1.90 24.68
CA TRP A 394 14.86 -2.99 24.82
C TRP A 394 14.05 -3.25 23.54
N SER A 395 14.24 -2.44 22.50
CA SER A 395 13.49 -2.44 21.26
C SER A 395 14.40 -2.73 20.06
N THR A 396 13.79 -3.18 18.96
CA THR A 396 14.40 -3.28 17.63
C THR A 396 14.13 -2.04 16.77
N GLY A 397 13.49 -1.01 17.33
CA GLY A 397 13.15 0.25 16.65
C GLY A 397 11.96 0.15 15.69
N MET A 398 11.87 -0.93 14.91
CA MET A 398 10.79 -1.20 13.95
C MET A 398 10.25 -2.63 14.11
N GLY A 399 8.96 -2.78 13.85
CA GLY A 399 8.32 -4.06 13.61
C GLY A 399 7.30 -3.97 12.48
N ILE A 400 7.28 -4.98 11.61
CA ILE A 400 6.21 -5.18 10.64
C ILE A 400 5.32 -6.32 11.11
N ASP A 401 4.05 -6.15 10.83
CA ASP A 401 2.97 -7.04 11.21
C ASP A 401 2.28 -7.44 9.91
N ILE A 402 2.29 -8.74 9.63
CA ILE A 402 1.67 -9.36 8.47
C ILE A 402 0.57 -10.26 9.01
N ARG A 403 -0.67 -9.81 8.87
CA ARG A 403 -1.82 -10.65 9.15
C ARG A 403 -2.11 -11.53 7.95
N ASP A 404 -2.53 -12.76 8.24
CA ASP A 404 -2.92 -13.72 7.22
C ASP A 404 -1.87 -13.96 6.13
N PRO A 405 -0.60 -14.28 6.47
CA PRO A 405 0.43 -14.53 5.47
C PRO A 405 0.06 -15.72 4.59
N MET A 406 0.32 -15.65 3.28
CA MET A 406 -0.08 -16.68 2.30
C MET A 406 0.31 -18.10 2.69
N THR A 407 1.49 -18.27 3.28
CA THR A 407 1.97 -19.58 3.75
C THR A 407 2.38 -19.51 5.22
N GLY A 408 2.48 -20.66 5.88
CA GLY A 408 3.11 -20.82 7.19
C GLY A 408 3.94 -22.10 7.26
N CYS A 409 4.63 -22.33 8.38
CA CYS A 409 5.31 -23.59 8.66
C CYS A 409 4.28 -24.70 8.88
N ASN A 410 4.38 -25.80 8.15
CA ASN A 410 3.45 -26.94 8.23
C ASN A 410 3.42 -27.65 9.61
N ASN A 411 4.47 -27.50 10.41
CA ASN A 411 4.60 -28.03 11.76
C ASN A 411 5.72 -27.30 12.52
N ALA A 412 5.95 -27.66 13.79
CA ALA A 412 6.96 -27.05 14.66
C ALA A 412 8.41 -27.21 14.17
N SER A 413 8.69 -28.18 13.29
CA SER A 413 10.00 -28.35 12.65
C SER A 413 10.12 -27.59 11.32
N CYS A 414 9.03 -26.97 10.85
CA CYS A 414 8.96 -26.20 9.60
C CYS A 414 9.63 -26.92 8.41
N THR A 415 9.18 -28.13 8.09
CA THR A 415 9.76 -28.93 6.99
C THR A 415 9.25 -28.53 5.61
N ALA A 416 8.12 -27.83 5.54
CA ALA A 416 7.54 -27.33 4.30
C ALA A 416 6.58 -26.15 4.57
N ALA A 417 6.20 -25.48 3.49
CA ALA A 417 5.09 -24.52 3.51
C ALA A 417 3.75 -25.25 3.66
N SER A 418 2.85 -24.69 4.47
CA SER A 418 1.41 -24.94 4.39
C SER A 418 0.73 -23.68 3.87
N PHE A 419 -0.08 -23.83 2.83
CA PHE A 419 -0.88 -22.73 2.31
C PHE A 419 -2.04 -22.42 3.26
N THR A 420 -2.40 -21.14 3.34
CA THR A 420 -3.35 -20.65 4.34
C THR A 420 -4.65 -20.13 3.73
N GLU A 421 -4.77 -20.16 2.40
CA GLU A 421 -5.94 -19.64 1.68
C GLU A 421 -6.15 -18.14 1.87
N THR A 422 -5.07 -17.40 2.09
CA THR A 422 -5.05 -15.94 2.22
C THR A 422 -3.95 -15.31 1.38
N ALA A 423 -4.03 -13.99 1.14
CA ALA A 423 -3.10 -13.25 0.29
C ALA A 423 -1.98 -12.48 1.03
N GLY A 424 -1.98 -12.39 2.37
CA GLY A 424 -0.89 -11.74 3.14
C GLY A 424 -0.79 -10.22 2.97
N GLU A 425 -1.90 -9.58 2.61
CA GLU A 425 -2.00 -8.14 2.33
C GLU A 425 -2.25 -7.26 3.55
N GLN A 426 -2.75 -7.82 4.65
CA GLN A 426 -3.13 -7.05 5.83
C GLN A 426 -1.86 -6.78 6.61
N ARG A 427 -1.37 -5.53 6.54
CA ARG A 427 -0.11 -5.18 7.17
C ARG A 427 -0.19 -3.91 7.99
N SER A 428 0.62 -3.87 9.04
CA SER A 428 0.96 -2.63 9.72
C SER A 428 2.45 -2.53 9.94
N ILE A 429 2.91 -1.30 10.07
CA ILE A 429 4.25 -1.00 10.51
C ILE A 429 4.17 -0.29 11.86
N ARG A 430 5.09 -0.63 12.75
CA ARG A 430 5.21 -0.02 14.07
C ARG A 430 6.63 0.45 14.27
N PHE A 431 6.75 1.65 14.82
CA PHE A 431 8.00 2.21 15.29
C PHE A 431 7.97 2.38 16.80
N HIS A 432 9.14 2.28 17.41
CA HIS A 432 9.35 2.40 18.84
C HIS A 432 10.48 3.40 19.08
N GLU A 433 10.12 4.69 19.11
CA GLU A 433 11.07 5.80 19.26
C GLU A 433 12.27 5.68 18.29
N LEU A 434 12.00 5.39 17.01
CA LEU A 434 13.02 5.24 15.98
C LEU A 434 13.49 6.62 15.50
N GLY A 435 14.63 7.06 16.03
CA GLY A 435 15.29 8.31 15.67
C GLY A 435 16.25 8.13 14.49
N PHE A 436 16.37 9.17 13.68
CA PHE A 436 17.36 9.30 12.61
C PHE A 436 18.16 10.57 12.86
N SER A 437 19.47 10.49 12.73
CA SER A 437 20.35 11.64 12.95
C SER A 437 21.54 11.60 12.00
N TYR A 438 21.87 12.76 11.43
CA TYR A 438 23.12 12.94 10.70
C TYR A 438 24.33 12.68 11.60
N ASN A 439 25.32 11.98 11.05
CA ASN A 439 26.59 11.72 11.74
C ASN A 439 27.76 12.12 10.85
N ASN A 440 28.48 13.15 11.28
CA ASN A 440 29.66 13.69 10.60
C ASN A 440 30.81 12.68 10.44
N LEU A 441 30.85 11.61 11.24
CA LEU A 441 31.85 10.56 11.09
C LEU A 441 31.48 9.59 9.96
N LEU A 442 30.19 9.35 9.73
CA LEU A 442 29.72 8.52 8.61
C LEU A 442 29.95 9.27 7.30
N ASP A 443 29.49 10.52 7.22
CA ASP A 443 29.66 11.40 6.06
C ASP A 443 31.14 11.54 5.64
N LYS A 444 32.06 11.67 6.60
CA LYS A 444 33.51 11.75 6.29
C LYS A 444 34.16 10.46 5.80
N SER A 445 33.46 9.33 5.78
CA SER A 445 34.08 8.05 5.48
C SER A 445 34.52 7.93 4.02
N ASP A 446 33.90 8.68 3.11
CA ASP A 446 34.28 8.72 1.69
C ASP A 446 35.32 9.82 1.38
N GLY A 447 35.84 10.50 2.40
CA GLY A 447 36.79 11.60 2.29
C GLY A 447 36.18 12.96 1.92
N LYS A 448 34.86 13.07 1.77
CA LYS A 448 34.11 14.33 1.62
C LYS A 448 33.38 14.63 2.91
N ALA A 449 33.19 15.92 3.22
CA ALA A 449 32.54 16.32 4.46
C ALA A 449 31.43 17.31 4.16
N GLY A 450 30.26 17.08 4.76
CA GLY A 450 29.09 17.94 4.71
C GLY A 450 28.24 17.77 3.46
N ASP A 451 28.39 16.68 2.70
CA ASP A 451 27.50 16.39 1.55
C ASP A 451 26.39 15.38 1.89
N GLY A 452 26.50 14.69 3.03
CA GLY A 452 25.54 13.73 3.57
C GLY A 452 25.67 12.32 3.01
N TYR A 453 26.58 12.08 2.06
CA TYR A 453 26.76 10.78 1.43
C TYR A 453 27.82 9.96 2.16
N PHE A 454 27.62 8.65 2.22
CA PHE A 454 28.60 7.70 2.72
C PHE A 454 28.34 6.32 2.14
N TYR A 455 29.29 5.40 2.31
CA TYR A 455 29.25 4.08 1.69
C TYR A 455 29.30 2.99 2.73
N THR A 456 28.56 1.92 2.49
CA THR A 456 28.54 0.75 3.39
C THR A 456 28.61 -0.54 2.61
N ASP A 457 28.99 -1.63 3.28
CA ASP A 457 28.66 -2.97 2.80
C ASP A 457 27.13 -3.19 2.82
N PRO A 458 26.62 -4.32 2.29
CA PRO A 458 25.19 -4.58 2.28
C PRO A 458 24.55 -4.69 3.66
N TYR A 459 25.31 -4.86 4.75
CA TYR A 459 24.80 -5.01 6.12
C TYR A 459 24.92 -3.72 6.93
N GLY A 460 25.33 -2.60 6.29
CA GLY A 460 25.39 -1.28 6.90
C GLY A 460 26.68 -0.96 7.64
N THR A 461 27.75 -1.74 7.43
CA THR A 461 29.09 -1.41 7.93
C THR A 461 29.75 -0.41 6.99
N VAL A 462 30.28 0.69 7.53
CA VAL A 462 30.97 1.74 6.74
C VAL A 462 32.14 1.15 5.94
N GLN A 463 32.26 1.57 4.68
CA GLN A 463 33.30 1.17 3.73
C GLN A 463 33.80 2.39 2.94
N ASP A 464 34.94 2.23 2.28
CA ASP A 464 35.42 3.16 1.25
C ASP A 464 34.49 3.12 0.02
N ASP A 465 34.43 4.21 -0.76
CA ASP A 465 33.51 4.34 -1.90
C ASP A 465 33.85 3.43 -3.09
N ASP A 466 35.11 3.02 -3.22
CA ASP A 466 35.63 2.15 -4.27
C ASP A 466 35.64 0.65 -3.91
N ALA A 467 35.24 0.30 -2.68
CA ALA A 467 35.21 -1.09 -2.25
C ALA A 467 34.17 -1.89 -3.05
N LYS A 468 34.46 -3.18 -3.29
CA LYS A 468 33.51 -4.07 -3.96
C LYS A 468 32.27 -4.26 -3.08
N ASN A 469 31.10 -4.38 -3.70
CA ASN A 469 29.83 -4.65 -3.01
C ASN A 469 29.36 -3.51 -2.08
N THR A 470 29.69 -2.26 -2.41
CA THR A 470 29.29 -1.08 -1.63
C THR A 470 27.94 -0.51 -2.05
N LEU A 471 27.22 0.03 -1.07
CA LEU A 471 25.96 0.73 -1.22
C LEU A 471 26.14 2.19 -0.83
N ARG A 472 25.59 3.09 -1.65
CA ARG A 472 25.54 4.52 -1.31
C ARG A 472 24.39 4.79 -0.36
N GLN A 473 24.67 5.48 0.73
CA GLN A 473 23.73 5.92 1.74
C GLN A 473 23.66 7.45 1.75
N TYR A 474 22.57 8.02 2.26
CA TYR A 474 22.41 9.46 2.39
C TYR A 474 21.65 9.85 3.67
N ILE A 475 22.22 10.79 4.42
CA ILE A 475 21.51 11.53 5.48
C ILE A 475 21.89 13.01 5.34
N LYS A 476 20.91 13.87 5.11
CA LYS A 476 21.15 15.30 4.94
C LYS A 476 21.88 15.90 6.16
N PRO A 477 22.92 16.73 5.97
CA PRO A 477 23.60 17.41 7.07
C PRO A 477 22.63 18.18 7.99
N GLY A 478 22.69 17.90 9.29
CA GLY A 478 21.82 18.49 10.31
C GLY A 478 20.40 17.92 10.37
N PHE A 479 20.09 16.87 9.60
CA PHE A 479 18.80 16.21 9.69
C PHE A 479 18.68 15.42 11.00
N GLU A 480 17.56 15.62 11.68
CA GLU A 480 17.13 14.85 12.85
C GLU A 480 15.61 14.62 12.76
N ALA A 481 15.18 13.38 12.98
CA ALA A 481 13.76 13.04 13.00
C ALA A 481 13.48 11.85 13.92
N LEU A 482 12.22 11.70 14.32
CA LEU A 482 11.75 10.61 15.17
C LEU A 482 10.43 10.05 14.62
N LEU A 483 10.42 8.75 14.33
CA LEU A 483 9.23 7.98 14.03
C LEU A 483 8.81 7.17 15.27
N ASP A 484 7.53 7.27 15.64
CA ASP A 484 6.97 6.50 16.74
C ASP A 484 5.49 6.19 16.50
N GLY A 485 5.04 5.05 17.01
CA GLY A 485 3.65 4.62 16.94
C GLY A 485 3.38 3.51 15.92
N GLN A 486 2.10 3.16 15.78
CA GLN A 486 1.62 2.13 14.86
C GLN A 486 0.86 2.80 13.70
N PHE A 487 1.19 2.37 12.49
CA PHE A 487 0.63 2.89 11.26
C PHE A 487 -0.01 1.79 10.44
N ILE A 488 -1.17 2.10 9.86
CA ILE A 488 -2.00 1.22 9.02
C ILE A 488 -2.43 2.01 7.79
N THR A 489 -2.66 1.37 6.65
CA THR A 489 -3.35 2.02 5.52
C THR A 489 -4.81 1.59 5.48
N GLN A 490 -5.69 2.48 5.01
CA GLN A 490 -7.11 2.23 4.77
C GLN A 490 -7.47 2.17 3.28
N ASP A 491 -6.46 2.33 2.43
CA ASP A 491 -6.56 2.40 0.98
C ASP A 491 -5.72 1.27 0.37
N ALA A 492 -6.43 0.37 -0.31
CA ALA A 492 -5.92 -0.82 -0.97
C ALA A 492 -5.32 -0.52 -2.36
N TRP A 493 -5.61 0.65 -2.94
CA TRP A 493 -5.16 1.05 -4.28
C TRP A 493 -3.76 1.67 -4.24
N ARG A 494 -3.56 2.65 -3.35
CA ARG A 494 -2.28 3.40 -3.24
C ARG A 494 -1.85 3.69 -1.80
N GLY A 495 -2.72 3.45 -0.82
CA GLY A 495 -2.87 4.26 0.40
C GLY A 495 -1.65 4.65 1.23
N LEU A 496 -1.74 5.87 1.78
CA LEU A 496 -0.90 6.34 2.88
C LEU A 496 -1.22 5.57 4.16
N TYR A 497 -0.16 5.18 4.86
CA TYR A 497 -0.20 4.69 6.22
C TYR A 497 -0.40 5.87 7.18
N VAL A 498 -1.44 5.75 8.00
CA VAL A 498 -1.82 6.72 9.04
C VAL A 498 -1.82 6.04 10.39
N SER A 499 -1.72 6.82 11.47
CA SER A 499 -1.80 6.27 12.82
C SER A 499 -3.15 5.59 13.05
N GLY A 500 -3.13 4.34 13.53
CA GLY A 500 -4.36 3.59 13.74
C GLY A 500 -4.14 2.19 14.31
N LYS A 501 -5.25 1.51 14.64
CA LYS A 501 -5.25 0.20 15.33
C LYS A 501 -5.87 -0.94 14.52
N HIS A 502 -6.74 -0.64 13.57
CA HIS A 502 -7.53 -1.62 12.83
C HIS A 502 -7.06 -1.70 11.38
N GLN A 503 -6.36 -2.78 11.02
CA GLN A 503 -5.92 -3.02 9.65
C GLN A 503 -7.11 -3.52 8.81
N PRO A 504 -7.47 -2.85 7.70
CA PRO A 504 -8.34 -3.43 6.69
C PRO A 504 -7.57 -4.39 5.78
N ARG A 505 -8.32 -5.19 5.02
CA ARG A 505 -7.79 -5.93 3.88
C ARG A 505 -7.34 -4.93 2.81
N LEU A 506 -6.08 -5.02 2.41
CA LEU A 506 -5.44 -4.15 1.42
C LEU A 506 -5.35 -4.78 0.04
N GLU A 507 -5.87 -5.98 -0.13
CA GLU A 507 -6.08 -6.50 -1.46
C GLU A 507 -7.12 -5.69 -2.18
N LEU A 508 -6.84 -5.49 -3.45
CA LEU A 508 -7.90 -5.25 -4.39
C LEU A 508 -8.66 -6.57 -4.70
N GLU A 509 -8.06 -7.77 -4.59
CA GLU A 509 -8.62 -8.97 -5.24
C GLU A 509 -8.28 -10.39 -4.68
N ASP A 510 -8.80 -10.73 -3.51
CA ASP A 510 -9.06 -12.15 -3.15
C ASP A 510 -10.18 -12.72 -4.07
N ALA A 511 -10.71 -11.88 -4.97
CA ALA A 511 -11.95 -12.01 -5.74
C ALA A 511 -11.78 -12.48 -7.19
N LEU A 512 -10.56 -12.65 -7.72
CA LEU A 512 -10.33 -13.08 -9.12
C LEU A 512 -9.58 -14.41 -9.25
N GLY A 513 -9.95 -15.38 -8.42
CA GLY A 513 -10.00 -16.80 -8.76
C GLY A 513 -8.67 -17.47 -9.13
N GLU A 514 -8.28 -18.42 -8.27
CA GLU A 514 -7.18 -19.38 -8.43
C GLU A 514 -5.80 -18.73 -8.60
N MET A 515 -5.09 -18.64 -7.47
CA MET A 515 -3.66 -18.89 -7.49
C MET A 515 -3.40 -20.20 -8.27
N ASN A 516 -2.37 -20.17 -9.13
CA ASN A 516 -1.88 -21.32 -9.91
C ASN A 516 -1.94 -22.67 -9.20
#